data_AF-A0A6V7W3X9-F1
#
_entry.id   AF-A0A6V7W3X9-F1
#
_cell.length_a   1.000
_cell.length_b   1.000
_cell.length_c   1.000
_cell.angle_alpha   90.00
_cell.angle_beta   90.00
_cell.angle_gamma   90.00
#
_symmetry.space_group_name_H-M   'P 1'
#
loop_
_entity.id
_entity.type
_entity.pdbx_description
1 polymer ?
#
loop_
_entity_poly.entity_id
_entity_poly.type
_entity_poly.pdbx_seq_one_letter_code
_entity_poly.pdbx_strand_id
1 'polypeptide(L)'
;MNDFDEFKKSLDISQDQYLINFTCSTNNKCFTKEERLEIYKQSTFAIITPDEDSFQENFYESLEAGAIPVICSLNAILPFDEFVDWRLATIKIPPSRFPELHFILRSISVQDLLEMKRKGRFFFENLLADVKVLTRSILSLMRFRLQMADNDEVIQPSIPLYKTINNSIWEYPSFISTATRPPYDDEYLGPSEMPVMSPQYAHNFTTFYLHNYKLWNDFPFATSTSLKFLPNDFPMPSDAEFNEDVSFGMRPILPGSGVEFSKAIGGNRRREHFTVIITTYNREQILSNTLERLIGLPYLNKVIVIWNDFKRIPTLSAWPRLRVPLLFINGTKNSLNNRFIPYKEIETEAILSIDDDLDLKQYEIIFAFRVWREQRDRIVGFPARYHARFGDTINYDSNHTCQFNMILTGAAFLHIFYLQAYTYHMPQIIRDKVDEWTNCEDLAMNFLVSHLSRKPPIKTTSKWTLRCPTCKESLSNNLYYFDERHKCIQFFIKVYGYNPLLFSQFRADSVLFKTRVPSNHQKCFRYV
;
A
#
# COMPACT_ATOMS: atom_id res chain seq x y z
N MET A 1 -43.76 -14.88 -16.82
CA MET A 1 -44.90 -14.49 -15.94
C MET A 1 -45.04 -15.43 -14.74
N ASN A 2 -45.03 -16.77 -14.90
CA ASN A 2 -45.10 -17.70 -13.75
C ASN A 2 -43.92 -17.59 -12.76
N ASP A 3 -42.71 -17.32 -13.24
CA ASP A 3 -41.51 -17.33 -12.37
C ASP A 3 -41.46 -16.17 -11.37
N PHE A 4 -42.09 -15.02 -11.70
CA PHE A 4 -42.17 -13.87 -10.78
C PHE A 4 -43.16 -14.10 -9.64
N ASP A 5 -44.27 -14.79 -9.92
CA ASP A 5 -45.27 -15.11 -8.89
C ASP A 5 -44.75 -16.16 -7.91
N GLU A 6 -44.01 -17.16 -8.39
CA GLU A 6 -43.32 -18.13 -7.53
C GLU A 6 -42.23 -17.46 -6.69
N PHE A 7 -41.41 -16.61 -7.30
CA PHE A 7 -40.38 -15.87 -6.59
C PHE A 7 -41.00 -14.96 -5.50
N LYS A 8 -42.07 -14.24 -5.83
CA LYS A 8 -42.80 -13.40 -4.87
C LYS A 8 -43.37 -14.22 -3.71
N LYS A 9 -44.02 -15.35 -3.97
CA LYS A 9 -44.50 -16.26 -2.91
C LYS A 9 -43.35 -16.68 -2.00
N SER A 10 -42.18 -16.96 -2.56
CA SER A 10 -41.04 -17.40 -1.78
C SER A 10 -40.47 -16.30 -0.89
N LEU A 11 -40.42 -15.05 -1.38
CA LEU A 11 -40.05 -13.88 -0.60
C LEU A 11 -41.06 -13.61 0.53
N ASP A 12 -42.35 -13.73 0.24
CA ASP A 12 -43.41 -13.52 1.22
C ASP A 12 -43.34 -14.57 2.36
N ILE A 13 -43.04 -15.83 2.02
CA ILE A 13 -42.86 -16.92 3.00
C ILE A 13 -41.62 -16.68 3.86
N SER A 14 -40.52 -16.20 3.27
CA SER A 14 -39.26 -16.00 3.98
C SER A 14 -39.21 -14.73 4.83
N GLN A 15 -40.21 -13.85 4.69
CA GLN A 15 -40.31 -12.53 5.35
C GLN A 15 -39.12 -11.62 5.01
N ASP A 16 -38.47 -11.85 3.87
CA ASP A 16 -37.37 -11.00 3.41
C ASP A 16 -37.90 -9.67 2.87
N GLN A 17 -37.18 -8.57 3.14
CA GLN A 17 -37.52 -7.27 2.58
C GLN A 17 -37.17 -7.23 1.08
N TYR A 18 -38.11 -6.80 0.25
CA TYR A 18 -37.90 -6.61 -1.18
C TYR A 18 -38.45 -5.25 -1.64
N LEU A 19 -37.73 -4.61 -2.56
CA LEU A 19 -38.09 -3.33 -3.16
C LEU A 19 -38.31 -3.51 -4.68
N ILE A 20 -39.20 -4.44 -5.04
CA ILE A 20 -39.45 -4.84 -6.44
C ILE A 20 -40.86 -4.43 -6.84
N ASN A 21 -40.99 -3.74 -7.97
CA ASN A 21 -42.27 -3.41 -8.56
C ASN A 21 -42.67 -4.46 -9.62
N PHE A 22 -43.47 -5.43 -9.20
CA PHE A 22 -43.95 -6.52 -10.06
C PHE A 22 -45.03 -6.08 -11.10
N THR A 23 -45.56 -4.86 -11.02
CA THR A 23 -46.59 -4.35 -11.95
C THR A 23 -46.02 -3.45 -13.05
N CYS A 24 -44.71 -3.20 -13.01
CA CYS A 24 -44.01 -2.45 -14.04
C CYS A 24 -43.98 -3.20 -15.38
N SER A 25 -44.56 -2.61 -16.44
CA SER A 25 -44.48 -3.16 -17.80
C SER A 25 -43.13 -2.84 -18.44
N THR A 26 -42.55 -3.77 -19.21
CA THR A 26 -41.26 -3.63 -19.91
C THR A 26 -41.12 -2.39 -20.80
N ASN A 27 -42.24 -1.78 -21.24
CA ASN A 27 -42.24 -0.60 -22.11
C ASN A 27 -42.24 0.75 -21.38
N ASN A 28 -42.37 0.76 -20.04
CA ASN A 28 -42.40 2.00 -19.24
C ASN A 28 -41.20 2.07 -18.29
N LYS A 29 -40.48 3.20 -18.28
CA LYS A 29 -39.50 3.50 -17.23
C LYS A 29 -40.25 3.74 -15.92
N CYS A 30 -40.36 2.70 -15.08
CA CYS A 30 -41.15 2.76 -13.85
C CYS A 30 -40.51 3.52 -12.70
N PHE A 31 -39.23 3.84 -12.82
CA PHE A 31 -38.48 4.60 -11.82
C PHE A 31 -37.59 5.62 -12.50
N THR A 32 -37.52 6.82 -11.94
CA THR A 32 -36.50 7.80 -12.31
C THR A 32 -35.13 7.33 -11.86
N LYS A 33 -34.06 7.93 -12.39
CA LYS A 33 -32.69 7.62 -11.97
C LYS A 33 -32.48 7.82 -10.45
N GLU A 34 -33.03 8.91 -9.91
CA GLU A 34 -32.90 9.24 -8.49
C GLU A 34 -33.59 8.20 -7.60
N GLU A 35 -34.80 7.77 -7.99
CA GLU A 35 -35.54 6.73 -7.27
C GLU A 35 -34.82 5.39 -7.31
N ARG A 36 -34.26 5.00 -8.46
CA ARG A 36 -33.47 3.76 -8.59
C ARG A 36 -32.25 3.78 -7.67
N LEU A 37 -31.49 4.88 -7.66
CA LEU A 37 -30.32 5.01 -6.81
C LEU A 37 -30.67 4.91 -5.32
N GLU A 38 -31.77 5.50 -4.87
CA GLU A 38 -32.21 5.37 -3.47
C GLU A 38 -32.64 3.93 -3.14
N ILE A 39 -33.32 3.24 -4.05
CA ILE A 39 -33.65 1.81 -3.89
C ILE A 39 -32.36 0.98 -3.77
N TYR A 40 -31.38 1.21 -4.65
CA TYR A 40 -30.13 0.46 -4.62
C TYR A 40 -29.31 0.72 -3.35
N LYS A 41 -29.26 1.96 -2.84
CA LYS A 41 -28.57 2.28 -1.56
C LYS A 41 -29.14 1.52 -0.37
N GLN A 42 -30.44 1.21 -0.39
CA GLN A 42 -31.11 0.45 0.65
C GLN A 42 -31.02 -1.07 0.42
N SER A 43 -30.60 -1.50 -0.77
CA SER A 43 -30.62 -2.89 -1.19
C SER A 43 -29.25 -3.57 -1.02
N THR A 44 -29.25 -4.87 -0.70
CA THR A 44 -28.02 -5.67 -0.74
C THR A 44 -27.75 -6.23 -2.14
N PHE A 45 -28.81 -6.62 -2.84
CA PHE A 45 -28.75 -7.18 -4.19
C PHE A 45 -29.62 -6.34 -5.12
N ALA A 46 -29.17 -6.17 -6.36
CA ALA A 46 -29.94 -5.56 -7.44
C ALA A 46 -30.20 -6.62 -8.50
N ILE A 47 -31.45 -7.00 -8.71
CA ILE A 47 -31.82 -7.99 -9.74
C ILE A 47 -31.85 -7.27 -11.09
N ILE A 48 -31.13 -7.80 -12.07
CA ILE A 48 -30.97 -7.20 -13.40
C ILE A 48 -31.17 -8.26 -14.48
N THR A 49 -32.07 -7.96 -15.41
CA THR A 49 -32.44 -8.75 -16.57
C THR A 49 -31.79 -8.15 -17.82
N PRO A 50 -30.98 -8.90 -18.59
CA PRO A 50 -30.26 -8.35 -19.74
C PRO A 50 -31.14 -7.96 -20.94
N ASP A 51 -32.34 -8.51 -21.01
CA ASP A 51 -33.29 -8.23 -22.09
C ASP A 51 -33.96 -6.85 -21.96
N GLU A 52 -33.65 -6.10 -20.90
CA GLU A 52 -34.12 -4.73 -20.71
C GLU A 52 -33.15 -3.73 -21.35
N ASP A 53 -33.70 -2.73 -22.06
CA ASP A 53 -32.94 -1.61 -22.63
C ASP A 53 -32.11 -0.84 -21.56
N SER A 54 -32.53 -0.93 -20.29
CA SER A 54 -31.89 -0.34 -19.12
C SER A 54 -30.80 -1.22 -18.48
N PHE A 55 -30.44 -2.38 -19.05
CA PHE A 55 -29.47 -3.31 -18.47
C PHE A 55 -28.16 -2.62 -18.05
N GLN A 56 -27.58 -1.84 -18.96
CA GLN A 56 -26.34 -1.12 -18.69
C GLN A 56 -26.53 -0.07 -17.58
N GLU A 57 -27.57 0.77 -17.67
CA GLU A 57 -27.89 1.78 -16.66
C GLU A 57 -28.02 1.16 -15.26
N ASN A 58 -28.83 0.10 -15.13
CA ASN A 58 -29.07 -0.61 -13.88
C ASN A 58 -27.77 -1.27 -13.35
N PHE A 59 -26.93 -1.80 -14.23
CA PHE A 59 -25.65 -2.39 -13.85
C PHE A 59 -24.68 -1.35 -13.28
N TYR A 60 -24.55 -0.18 -13.93
CA TYR A 60 -23.71 0.90 -13.42
C TYR A 60 -24.23 1.47 -12.10
N GLU A 61 -25.52 1.79 -12.04
CA GLU A 61 -26.15 2.42 -10.87
C GLU A 61 -26.16 1.51 -9.64
N SER A 62 -26.31 0.19 -9.83
CA SER A 62 -26.24 -0.76 -8.71
C SER A 62 -24.83 -0.84 -8.11
N LEU A 63 -23.79 -0.86 -8.93
CA LEU A 63 -22.40 -0.81 -8.47
C LEU A 63 -22.05 0.52 -7.79
N GLU A 64 -22.52 1.64 -8.35
CA GLU A 64 -22.35 2.99 -7.77
C GLU A 64 -22.94 3.08 -6.36
N ALA A 65 -24.15 2.53 -6.19
CA ALA A 65 -24.84 2.50 -4.91
C ALA A 65 -24.29 1.44 -3.92
N GLY A 66 -23.41 0.54 -4.37
CA GLY A 66 -22.82 -0.52 -3.56
C GLY A 66 -23.72 -1.75 -3.37
N ALA A 67 -24.74 -1.93 -4.21
CA ALA A 67 -25.54 -3.14 -4.30
C ALA A 67 -24.84 -4.18 -5.18
N ILE A 68 -25.01 -5.48 -4.88
CA ILE A 68 -24.44 -6.57 -5.67
C ILE A 68 -25.36 -6.85 -6.87
N PRO A 69 -24.90 -6.69 -8.12
CA PRO A 69 -25.70 -7.02 -9.30
C PRO A 69 -25.94 -8.54 -9.39
N VAL A 70 -27.20 -8.92 -9.48
CA VAL A 70 -27.67 -10.29 -9.71
C VAL A 70 -28.22 -10.34 -11.13
N ILE A 71 -27.43 -10.91 -12.04
CA ILE A 71 -27.71 -10.92 -13.47
C ILE A 71 -28.44 -12.22 -13.82
N CYS A 72 -29.68 -12.10 -14.29
CA CYS A 72 -30.53 -13.23 -14.68
C CYS A 72 -30.19 -13.79 -16.07
N SER A 73 -28.90 -13.97 -16.36
CA SER A 73 -28.40 -14.65 -17.55
C SER A 73 -26.95 -15.06 -17.35
N LEU A 74 -26.60 -16.24 -17.86
CA LEU A 74 -25.21 -16.71 -17.89
C LEU A 74 -24.40 -16.09 -19.03
N ASN A 75 -25.07 -15.64 -20.10
CA ASN A 75 -24.42 -15.16 -21.32
C ASN A 75 -24.31 -13.63 -21.39
N ALA A 76 -24.72 -12.92 -20.34
CA ALA A 76 -24.61 -11.47 -20.28
C ALA A 76 -23.14 -11.04 -20.35
N ILE A 77 -22.81 -10.20 -21.33
CA ILE A 77 -21.48 -9.61 -21.52
C ILE A 77 -21.36 -8.38 -20.65
N LEU A 78 -20.31 -8.34 -19.83
CA LEU A 78 -20.04 -7.24 -18.92
C LEU A 78 -18.88 -6.37 -19.42
N PRO A 79 -18.74 -5.11 -18.95
CA PRO A 79 -17.64 -4.26 -19.35
C PRO A 79 -16.28 -4.89 -19.02
N PHE A 80 -15.37 -4.94 -19.99
CA PHE A 80 -14.01 -5.48 -19.79
C PHE A 80 -13.95 -6.95 -19.32
N ASP A 81 -14.96 -7.77 -19.61
CA ASP A 81 -15.08 -9.19 -19.18
C ASP A 81 -13.87 -10.08 -19.53
N GLU A 82 -13.06 -9.67 -20.51
CA GLU A 82 -11.81 -10.34 -20.88
C GLU A 82 -10.74 -10.29 -19.77
N PHE A 83 -10.69 -9.21 -18.98
CA PHE A 83 -9.64 -8.98 -17.98
C PHE A 83 -10.19 -8.79 -16.55
N VAL A 84 -11.42 -8.29 -16.44
CA VAL A 84 -12.09 -8.08 -15.15
C VAL A 84 -12.90 -9.31 -14.81
N ASP A 85 -12.63 -9.87 -13.63
CA ASP A 85 -13.36 -11.00 -13.09
C ASP A 85 -14.60 -10.52 -12.31
N TRP A 86 -15.70 -10.39 -13.04
CA TRP A 86 -16.98 -9.99 -12.46
C TRP A 86 -17.58 -11.00 -11.47
N ARG A 87 -17.05 -12.23 -11.38
CA ARG A 87 -17.48 -13.19 -10.34
C ARG A 87 -17.15 -12.69 -8.94
N LEU A 88 -16.18 -11.78 -8.83
CA LEU A 88 -15.79 -11.15 -7.56
C LEU A 88 -16.78 -10.08 -7.09
N ALA A 89 -17.71 -9.62 -7.94
CA ALA A 89 -18.57 -8.47 -7.66
C ALA A 89 -20.04 -8.68 -8.06
N THR A 90 -20.36 -9.74 -8.80
CA THR A 90 -21.69 -9.99 -9.38
C THR A 90 -22.09 -11.46 -9.21
N ILE A 91 -23.38 -11.74 -9.32
CA ILE A 91 -23.92 -13.10 -9.31
C ILE A 91 -24.63 -13.31 -10.63
N LYS A 92 -24.15 -14.24 -11.47
CA LYS A 92 -24.86 -14.65 -12.68
C LYS A 92 -25.67 -15.92 -12.38
N ILE A 93 -26.96 -15.90 -12.68
CA ILE A 93 -27.86 -17.06 -12.54
C ILE A 93 -28.51 -17.39 -13.88
N PRO A 94 -28.77 -18.67 -14.19
CA PRO A 94 -29.60 -19.02 -15.33
C PRO A 94 -31.06 -18.62 -15.06
N PRO A 95 -31.83 -18.19 -16.08
CA PRO A 95 -33.24 -17.84 -15.94
C PRO A 95 -34.09 -18.94 -15.29
N SER A 96 -33.78 -20.21 -15.56
CA SER A 96 -34.50 -21.36 -15.00
C SER A 96 -34.37 -21.51 -13.47
N ARG A 97 -33.37 -20.88 -12.84
CA ARG A 97 -33.18 -20.88 -11.38
C ARG A 97 -33.74 -19.62 -10.72
N PHE A 98 -34.41 -18.74 -11.48
CA PHE A 98 -35.01 -17.52 -10.94
C PHE A 98 -36.02 -17.78 -9.79
N PRO A 99 -36.90 -18.81 -9.84
CA PRO A 99 -37.83 -19.07 -8.75
C PRO A 99 -37.16 -19.36 -7.39
N GLU A 100 -35.97 -19.98 -7.42
CA GLU A 100 -35.19 -20.32 -6.21
C GLU A 100 -34.11 -19.29 -5.85
N LEU A 101 -34.11 -18.11 -6.51
CA LEU A 101 -33.08 -17.10 -6.33
C LEU A 101 -32.90 -16.68 -4.86
N HIS A 102 -33.99 -16.50 -4.12
CA HIS A 102 -33.93 -16.12 -2.71
C HIS A 102 -33.13 -17.12 -1.85
N PHE A 103 -33.26 -18.43 -2.09
CA PHE A 103 -32.47 -19.46 -1.40
C PHE A 103 -30.98 -19.34 -1.73
N ILE A 104 -30.65 -19.08 -3.00
CA ILE A 104 -29.27 -18.89 -3.45
C ILE A 104 -28.66 -17.67 -2.75
N LEU A 105 -29.33 -16.52 -2.78
CA LEU A 105 -28.81 -15.28 -2.19
C LEU A 105 -28.62 -15.39 -0.67
N ARG A 106 -29.52 -16.08 0.04
CA ARG A 106 -29.40 -16.33 1.49
C ARG A 106 -28.27 -17.27 1.85
N SER A 107 -27.81 -18.11 0.92
CA SER A 107 -26.71 -19.05 1.17
C SER A 107 -25.34 -18.37 1.20
N ILE A 108 -25.24 -17.12 0.73
CA ILE A 108 -23.97 -16.39 0.65
C ILE A 108 -23.57 -15.89 2.03
N SER A 109 -22.31 -16.14 2.42
CA SER A 109 -21.80 -15.73 3.72
C SER A 109 -21.68 -14.20 3.81
N VAL A 110 -21.79 -13.66 5.03
CA VAL A 110 -21.64 -12.21 5.25
C VAL A 110 -20.26 -11.71 4.83
N GLN A 111 -19.21 -12.52 5.01
CA GLN A 111 -17.86 -12.18 4.60
C GLN A 111 -17.77 -12.01 3.08
N ASP A 112 -18.35 -12.95 2.33
CA ASP A 112 -18.37 -12.89 0.86
C ASP A 112 -19.20 -11.69 0.38
N LEU A 113 -20.36 -11.43 1.00
CA LEU A 113 -21.18 -10.26 0.67
C LEU A 113 -20.41 -8.94 0.83
N LEU A 114 -19.68 -8.79 1.94
CA LEU A 114 -18.92 -7.56 2.18
C LEU A 114 -17.76 -7.40 1.19
N GLU A 115 -17.06 -8.48 0.84
CA GLU A 115 -15.99 -8.44 -0.17
C GLU A 115 -16.55 -8.21 -1.58
N MET A 116 -17.71 -8.78 -1.92
CA MET A 116 -18.38 -8.53 -3.20
C MET A 116 -18.83 -7.08 -3.35
N LYS A 117 -19.47 -6.50 -2.32
CA LYS A 117 -19.84 -5.07 -2.31
C LYS A 117 -18.60 -4.19 -2.48
N ARG A 118 -17.52 -4.51 -1.76
CA ARG A 118 -16.24 -3.78 -1.86
C ARG A 118 -15.64 -3.90 -3.25
N LYS A 119 -15.55 -5.10 -3.83
CA LYS A 119 -14.99 -5.33 -5.18
C LYS A 119 -15.85 -4.68 -6.26
N GLY A 120 -17.18 -4.70 -6.14
CA GLY A 120 -18.08 -4.00 -7.05
C GLY A 120 -17.83 -2.50 -7.08
N ARG A 121 -17.81 -1.86 -5.90
CA ARG A 121 -17.47 -0.44 -5.78
C ARG A 121 -16.04 -0.15 -6.26
N PHE A 122 -15.09 -1.01 -5.95
CA PHE A 122 -13.69 -0.87 -6.38
C PHE A 122 -13.56 -0.91 -7.91
N PHE A 123 -14.25 -1.81 -8.60
CA PHE A 123 -14.28 -1.86 -10.06
C PHE A 123 -14.99 -0.64 -10.63
N PHE A 124 -16.11 -0.22 -10.05
CA PHE A 124 -16.80 1.00 -10.46
C PHE A 124 -15.89 2.23 -10.39
N GLU A 125 -15.29 2.50 -9.22
CA GLU A 125 -14.43 3.67 -8.98
C GLU A 125 -13.21 3.72 -9.91
N ASN A 126 -12.63 2.56 -10.24
CA ASN A 126 -11.39 2.50 -11.00
C ASN A 126 -11.57 2.27 -12.51
N LEU A 127 -12.75 1.79 -12.95
CA LEU A 127 -12.97 1.43 -14.35
C LEU A 127 -14.16 2.15 -15.01
N LEU A 128 -15.18 2.53 -14.24
CA LEU A 128 -16.50 2.91 -14.79
C LEU A 128 -17.05 4.25 -14.27
N ALA A 129 -16.45 4.85 -13.24
CA ALA A 129 -17.06 5.94 -12.47
C ALA A 129 -17.40 7.20 -13.27
N ASP A 130 -16.53 7.60 -14.19
CA ASP A 130 -16.75 8.77 -15.04
C ASP A 130 -16.11 8.59 -16.43
N VAL A 131 -16.35 9.54 -17.33
CA VAL A 131 -15.83 9.50 -18.71
C VAL A 131 -14.30 9.44 -18.74
N LYS A 132 -13.61 10.11 -17.82
CA LYS A 132 -12.13 10.12 -17.75
C LYS A 132 -11.60 8.75 -17.32
N VAL A 133 -12.21 8.15 -16.30
CA VAL A 133 -11.88 6.81 -15.81
C VAL A 133 -12.19 5.75 -16.88
N LEU A 134 -13.35 5.85 -17.53
CA LEU A 134 -13.74 4.93 -18.61
C LEU A 134 -12.78 5.04 -19.80
N THR A 135 -12.43 6.26 -20.21
CA THR A 135 -11.46 6.48 -21.31
C THR A 135 -10.10 5.86 -20.98
N ARG A 136 -9.59 6.07 -19.75
CA ARG A 136 -8.34 5.45 -19.30
C ARG A 136 -8.41 3.92 -19.30
N SER A 137 -9.56 3.36 -18.95
CA SER A 137 -9.81 1.91 -18.93
C SER A 137 -9.87 1.32 -20.35
N ILE A 138 -10.50 2.01 -21.30
CA ILE A 138 -10.51 1.64 -22.72
C ILE A 138 -9.09 1.69 -23.31
N LEU A 139 -8.32 2.75 -23.00
CA LEU A 139 -6.92 2.84 -23.43
C LEU A 139 -6.08 1.71 -22.82
N SER A 140 -6.30 1.38 -21.55
CA SER A 140 -5.65 0.25 -20.89
C SER A 140 -6.02 -1.07 -21.57
N LEU A 141 -7.29 -1.28 -21.92
CA LEU A 141 -7.75 -2.46 -22.66
C LEU A 141 -7.02 -2.58 -24.00
N MET A 142 -6.96 -1.50 -24.78
CA MET A 142 -6.24 -1.48 -26.06
C MET A 142 -4.75 -1.79 -25.87
N ARG A 143 -4.11 -1.18 -24.87
CA ARG A 143 -2.71 -1.42 -24.51
C ARG A 143 -2.45 -2.91 -24.22
N PHE A 144 -3.30 -3.55 -23.44
CA PHE A 144 -3.16 -4.97 -23.10
C PHE A 144 -3.40 -5.88 -24.31
N ARG A 145 -4.41 -5.59 -25.14
CA ARG A 145 -4.67 -6.35 -26.38
C ARG A 145 -3.53 -6.22 -27.40
N LEU A 146 -2.94 -5.04 -27.51
CA LEU A 146 -1.81 -4.76 -28.41
C LEU A 146 -0.44 -5.10 -27.78
N GLN A 147 -0.41 -5.51 -26.51
CA GLN A 147 0.81 -5.84 -25.75
C GLN A 147 1.87 -4.72 -25.78
N MET A 148 1.42 -3.48 -25.70
CA MET A 148 2.29 -2.31 -25.79
C MET A 148 2.83 -1.91 -24.41
N ALA A 149 4.14 -2.08 -24.22
CA ALA A 149 4.82 -1.51 -23.07
C ALA A 149 4.95 0.01 -23.23
N ASP A 150 4.56 0.75 -22.20
CA ASP A 150 4.78 2.19 -22.07
C ASP A 150 5.91 2.45 -21.05
N ASN A 151 6.67 3.54 -21.20
CA ASN A 151 7.78 3.87 -20.32
C ASN A 151 7.55 5.16 -19.50
N ASP A 152 6.50 5.93 -19.79
CA ASP A 152 6.30 7.23 -19.16
C ASP A 152 5.47 7.14 -17.87
N GLU A 153 6.13 6.79 -16.77
CA GLU A 153 5.57 7.17 -15.46
C GLU A 153 5.56 8.70 -15.36
N VAL A 154 4.51 9.27 -14.76
CA VAL A 154 4.47 10.71 -14.47
C VAL A 154 5.59 11.02 -13.48
N ILE A 155 6.71 11.52 -14.00
CA ILE A 155 7.85 11.93 -13.19
C ILE A 155 7.58 13.32 -12.63
N GLN A 156 7.42 13.41 -11.31
CA GLN A 156 7.45 14.69 -10.60
C GLN A 156 8.91 15.16 -10.54
N PRO A 157 9.27 16.30 -11.15
CA PRO A 157 10.63 16.81 -11.08
C PRO A 157 10.94 17.26 -9.65
N SER A 158 11.97 16.69 -9.04
CA SER A 158 12.47 17.17 -7.75
C SER A 158 13.19 18.51 -7.92
N ILE A 159 13.03 19.42 -6.96
CA ILE A 159 13.80 20.66 -6.92
C ILE A 159 14.98 20.46 -5.96
N PRO A 160 16.25 20.50 -6.41
CA PRO A 160 17.38 20.40 -5.51
C PRO A 160 17.45 21.61 -4.57
N LEU A 161 17.64 21.35 -3.27
CA LEU A 161 17.82 22.39 -2.25
C LEU A 161 19.15 23.12 -2.43
N TYR A 162 20.22 22.37 -2.67
CA TYR A 162 21.54 22.90 -3.01
C TYR A 162 21.70 22.87 -4.53
N LYS A 163 21.83 24.05 -5.14
CA LYS A 163 22.04 24.20 -6.59
C LYS A 163 23.51 24.45 -6.89
N THR A 164 24.07 23.71 -7.85
CA THR A 164 25.37 24.04 -8.46
C THR A 164 25.19 25.05 -9.59
N ILE A 165 26.26 25.77 -9.96
CA ILE A 165 26.26 26.81 -11.03
C ILE A 165 25.68 26.25 -12.35
N ASN A 166 25.77 24.93 -12.59
CA ASN A 166 25.29 24.27 -13.81
C ASN A 166 24.09 23.31 -13.58
N ASN A 167 23.42 23.34 -12.42
CA ASN A 167 22.25 22.50 -12.07
C ASN A 167 22.37 20.98 -12.33
N SER A 168 23.58 20.45 -12.52
CA SER A 168 23.83 19.08 -12.99
C SER A 168 24.41 18.17 -11.91
N ILE A 169 24.93 18.73 -10.82
CA ILE A 169 25.55 17.98 -9.72
C ILE A 169 24.86 18.35 -8.41
N TRP A 170 24.42 17.33 -7.67
CA TRP A 170 23.87 17.46 -6.31
C TRP A 170 25.03 17.62 -5.32
N GLU A 171 25.54 18.85 -5.18
CA GLU A 171 26.60 19.15 -4.20
C GLU A 171 25.99 19.81 -2.97
N TYR A 172 26.38 19.34 -1.79
CA TYR A 172 26.01 19.92 -0.51
C TYR A 172 27.27 20.07 0.35
N PRO A 173 27.33 21.07 1.24
CA PRO A 173 28.47 21.22 2.12
C PRO A 173 28.54 20.02 3.08
N SER A 174 29.69 19.37 3.19
CA SER A 174 29.82 18.13 3.96
C SER A 174 31.09 18.06 4.82
N PHE A 175 31.03 17.25 5.88
CA PHE A 175 32.15 16.95 6.79
C PHE A 175 32.28 15.45 7.04
N ILE A 176 33.49 14.98 7.39
CA ILE A 176 33.69 13.60 7.83
C ILE A 176 33.39 13.54 9.33
N SER A 177 32.37 12.77 9.71
CA SER A 177 32.04 12.59 11.13
C SER A 177 33.12 11.78 11.85
N THR A 178 33.49 12.24 13.05
CA THR A 178 34.39 11.54 13.98
C THR A 178 33.62 10.76 15.04
N ALA A 179 32.29 10.71 14.96
CA ALA A 179 31.46 10.01 15.92
C ALA A 179 31.85 8.52 15.99
N THR A 180 32.22 8.07 17.19
CA THR A 180 32.50 6.66 17.45
C THR A 180 31.21 5.87 17.41
N ARG A 181 31.16 4.79 16.62
CA ARG A 181 30.02 3.88 16.61
C ARG A 181 29.86 3.23 17.99
N PRO A 182 28.63 3.13 18.52
CA PRO A 182 28.41 2.40 19.76
C PRO A 182 28.76 0.91 19.58
N PRO A 183 29.31 0.24 20.61
CA PRO A 183 29.84 -1.13 20.50
C PRO A 183 28.81 -2.22 20.14
N TYR A 184 27.50 -1.93 20.24
CA TYR A 184 26.45 -2.85 19.79
C TYR A 184 26.29 -2.87 18.25
N ASP A 185 26.89 -1.92 17.53
CA ASP A 185 26.94 -1.89 16.06
C ASP A 185 28.13 -2.71 15.50
N ASP A 186 28.87 -3.43 16.35
CA ASP A 186 29.95 -4.36 15.95
C ASP A 186 29.41 -5.71 15.41
N GLU A 187 28.08 -5.91 15.41
CA GLU A 187 27.46 -7.05 14.75
C GLU A 187 27.63 -6.95 13.22
N TYR A 188 28.02 -8.06 12.59
CA TYR A 188 28.10 -8.10 11.13
C TYR A 188 26.69 -8.14 10.53
N LEU A 189 26.17 -6.98 10.14
CA LEU A 189 24.84 -6.83 9.54
C LEU A 189 24.82 -7.11 8.02
N GLY A 190 25.99 -7.19 7.41
CA GLY A 190 26.20 -7.39 5.98
C GLY A 190 27.48 -6.70 5.51
N PRO A 191 27.95 -7.00 4.30
CA PRO A 191 29.12 -6.33 3.74
C PRO A 191 28.81 -4.87 3.39
N SER A 192 29.84 -4.01 3.50
CA SER A 192 29.77 -2.66 2.95
C SER A 192 29.98 -2.73 1.45
N GLU A 193 28.98 -2.33 0.67
CA GLU A 193 28.99 -2.41 -0.79
C GLU A 193 28.59 -1.08 -1.42
N MET A 194 28.92 -0.90 -2.69
CA MET A 194 28.42 0.22 -3.48
C MET A 194 26.89 0.13 -3.66
N PRO A 195 26.18 1.26 -3.76
CA PRO A 195 24.75 1.28 -4.07
C PRO A 195 24.39 0.45 -5.30
N VAL A 196 23.42 -0.46 -5.16
CA VAL A 196 22.85 -1.24 -6.27
C VAL A 196 21.42 -0.78 -6.50
N MET A 197 21.07 -0.48 -7.75
CA MET A 197 19.71 -0.12 -8.15
C MET A 197 18.85 -1.38 -8.36
N SER A 198 17.55 -1.28 -8.08
CA SER A 198 16.61 -2.36 -8.42
C SER A 198 16.46 -2.45 -9.95
N PRO A 199 16.39 -3.66 -10.54
CA PRO A 199 16.09 -3.83 -11.96
C PRO A 199 14.75 -3.19 -12.32
N GLN A 200 14.76 -2.24 -13.25
CA GLN A 200 13.57 -1.51 -13.64
C GLN A 200 12.87 -2.20 -14.81
N TYR A 201 11.53 -2.15 -14.83
CA TYR A 201 10.70 -2.63 -15.95
C TYR A 201 10.91 -4.11 -16.31
N ALA A 202 11.36 -4.92 -15.33
CA ALA A 202 11.67 -6.34 -15.52
C ALA A 202 10.47 -7.19 -15.99
N HIS A 203 9.25 -6.66 -15.85
CA HIS A 203 8.01 -7.38 -16.15
C HIS A 203 7.17 -6.74 -17.26
N ASN A 204 7.71 -5.79 -18.05
CA ASN A 204 6.90 -5.05 -19.04
C ASN A 204 6.13 -5.96 -20.00
N PHE A 205 6.74 -7.05 -20.48
CA PHE A 205 6.10 -7.99 -21.40
C PHE A 205 5.39 -9.14 -20.68
N THR A 206 5.98 -9.68 -19.61
CA THR A 206 5.34 -10.77 -18.85
C THR A 206 4.04 -10.32 -18.18
N THR A 207 3.90 -9.01 -17.94
CA THR A 207 2.69 -8.42 -17.37
C THR A 207 1.43 -8.71 -18.19
N PHE A 208 1.54 -8.72 -19.53
CA PHE A 208 0.39 -8.98 -20.40
C PHE A 208 -0.13 -10.42 -20.31
N TYR A 209 0.68 -11.35 -19.80
CA TYR A 209 0.38 -12.78 -19.73
C TYR A 209 0.20 -13.28 -18.30
N LEU A 210 1.21 -13.08 -17.45
CA LEU A 210 1.29 -13.67 -16.11
C LEU A 210 0.64 -12.79 -15.04
N HIS A 211 0.71 -11.47 -15.18
CA HIS A 211 0.24 -10.52 -14.16
C HIS A 211 -1.04 -9.79 -14.54
N ASN A 212 -1.61 -10.05 -15.73
CA ASN A 212 -2.78 -9.33 -16.25
C ASN A 212 -3.97 -9.40 -15.28
N TYR A 213 -4.30 -10.59 -14.81
CA TYR A 213 -5.44 -10.86 -13.95
C TYR A 213 -5.28 -10.11 -12.64
N LYS A 214 -4.10 -10.21 -12.01
CA LYS A 214 -3.83 -9.53 -10.74
C LYS A 214 -3.86 -8.01 -10.90
N LEU A 215 -3.32 -7.46 -11.98
CA LEU A 215 -3.38 -6.02 -12.23
C LEU A 215 -4.82 -5.53 -12.42
N TRP A 216 -5.59 -6.15 -13.31
CA TRP A 216 -6.96 -5.70 -13.56
C TRP A 216 -7.89 -5.88 -12.36
N ASN A 217 -7.67 -6.93 -11.56
CA ASN A 217 -8.59 -7.27 -10.47
C ASN A 217 -8.18 -6.73 -9.10
N ASP A 218 -6.89 -6.53 -8.84
CA ASP A 218 -6.38 -6.01 -7.56
C ASP A 218 -5.83 -4.59 -7.66
N PHE A 219 -5.35 -4.17 -8.83
CA PHE A 219 -4.73 -2.85 -9.05
C PHE A 219 -5.16 -2.19 -10.39
N PRO A 220 -6.46 -2.10 -10.72
CA PRO A 220 -6.94 -1.58 -12.02
C PRO A 220 -6.41 -0.18 -12.35
N PHE A 221 -6.16 0.64 -11.33
CA PHE A 221 -5.57 1.96 -11.53
C PHE A 221 -4.15 1.94 -12.14
N ALA A 222 -3.44 0.82 -12.03
CA ALA A 222 -2.08 0.63 -12.50
C ALA A 222 -2.01 0.04 -13.92
N THR A 223 -3.14 -0.23 -14.60
CA THR A 223 -3.15 -0.86 -15.93
C THR A 223 -2.76 0.08 -17.06
N SER A 224 -2.87 1.39 -16.85
CA SER A 224 -2.66 2.38 -17.92
C SER A 224 -1.20 2.62 -18.27
N THR A 225 -0.27 2.28 -17.37
CA THR A 225 1.17 2.51 -17.54
C THR A 225 1.92 1.21 -17.24
N SER A 226 3.14 1.04 -17.77
CA SER A 226 3.98 -0.06 -17.30
C SER A 226 4.60 0.31 -15.96
N LEU A 227 4.48 -0.58 -15.00
CA LEU A 227 5.03 -0.36 -13.67
C LEU A 227 6.54 -0.55 -13.70
N LYS A 228 7.29 0.45 -13.23
CA LYS A 228 8.74 0.35 -13.02
C LYS A 228 9.10 -0.84 -12.13
N PHE A 229 8.28 -1.08 -11.11
CA PHE A 229 8.43 -2.16 -10.14
C PHE A 229 7.08 -2.81 -9.80
N LEU A 230 7.01 -4.14 -9.87
CA LEU A 230 5.81 -4.88 -9.47
C LEU A 230 5.85 -5.14 -7.95
N PRO A 231 4.78 -4.82 -7.20
CA PRO A 231 4.74 -5.05 -5.75
C PRO A 231 4.64 -6.53 -5.35
N ASN A 232 4.35 -7.42 -6.31
CA ASN A 232 3.98 -8.82 -6.08
C ASN A 232 4.59 -9.74 -7.16
N ASP A 233 5.87 -9.57 -7.44
CA ASP A 233 6.64 -10.48 -8.27
C ASP A 233 6.88 -11.83 -7.55
N PHE A 234 7.04 -12.88 -8.34
CA PHE A 234 7.18 -14.25 -7.82
C PHE A 234 8.54 -14.45 -7.13
N PRO A 235 8.59 -15.04 -5.92
CA PRO A 235 9.84 -15.40 -5.30
C PRO A 235 10.50 -16.56 -6.07
N MET A 236 11.83 -16.61 -6.04
CA MET A 236 12.58 -17.74 -6.58
C MET A 236 12.61 -18.93 -5.59
N PRO A 237 12.78 -20.17 -6.07
CA PRO A 237 13.08 -21.31 -5.21
C PRO A 237 14.32 -21.07 -4.35
N SER A 238 14.39 -21.73 -3.18
CA SER A 238 15.48 -21.54 -2.21
C SER A 238 16.84 -22.01 -2.72
N ASP A 239 16.87 -22.88 -3.72
CA ASP A 239 18.08 -23.41 -4.36
C ASP A 239 18.51 -22.60 -5.60
N ALA A 240 17.77 -21.56 -5.98
CA ALA A 240 18.08 -20.74 -7.16
C ALA A 240 19.48 -20.11 -7.09
N GLU A 241 19.97 -19.77 -5.90
CA GLU A 241 21.30 -19.18 -5.72
C GLU A 241 22.47 -20.13 -6.09
N PHE A 242 22.23 -21.44 -6.16
CA PHE A 242 23.26 -22.44 -6.51
C PHE A 242 23.25 -22.88 -7.98
N ASN A 243 22.21 -22.51 -8.72
CA ASN A 243 22.03 -22.91 -10.11
C ASN A 243 22.65 -21.85 -11.03
N GLU A 244 23.57 -22.23 -11.92
CA GLU A 244 24.34 -21.30 -12.77
C GLU A 244 23.41 -20.37 -13.58
N ASP A 245 22.31 -20.88 -14.12
CA ASP A 245 21.36 -20.14 -14.96
C ASP A 245 20.53 -19.08 -14.21
N VAL A 246 20.31 -19.26 -12.91
CA VAL A 246 19.40 -18.42 -12.10
C VAL A 246 20.08 -17.74 -10.92
N SER A 247 21.35 -18.07 -10.65
CA SER A 247 22.20 -17.40 -9.66
C SER A 247 22.54 -15.95 -10.06
N PHE A 248 22.26 -15.53 -11.30
CA PHE A 248 22.51 -14.17 -11.76
C PHE A 248 21.73 -13.14 -10.93
N GLY A 249 22.48 -12.24 -10.28
CA GLY A 249 21.94 -11.21 -9.40
C GLY A 249 21.59 -11.69 -7.98
N MET A 250 21.72 -12.99 -7.69
CA MET A 250 21.74 -13.49 -6.32
C MET A 250 23.08 -13.15 -5.67
N ARG A 251 23.12 -13.16 -4.34
CA ARG A 251 24.41 -13.03 -3.64
C ARG A 251 25.13 -14.40 -3.71
N PRO A 252 26.39 -14.47 -4.17
CA PRO A 252 27.15 -15.72 -4.17
C PRO A 252 27.30 -16.27 -2.75
N ILE A 253 27.14 -17.58 -2.59
CA ILE A 253 27.32 -18.30 -1.32
C ILE A 253 28.30 -19.45 -1.55
N LEU A 254 29.27 -19.63 -0.64
CA LEU A 254 30.21 -20.74 -0.69
C LEU A 254 29.58 -22.01 -0.06
N PRO A 255 29.91 -23.23 -0.55
CA PRO A 255 29.34 -24.47 -0.01
C PRO A 255 29.77 -24.70 1.45
N GLY A 256 28.79 -24.96 2.31
CA GLY A 256 28.97 -25.31 3.73
C GLY A 256 27.92 -24.67 4.63
N SER A 257 26.96 -25.45 5.12
CA SER A 257 26.04 -24.98 6.16
C SER A 257 26.78 -24.83 7.49
N GLY A 258 26.74 -23.64 8.09
CA GLY A 258 27.04 -23.44 9.52
C GLY A 258 28.39 -22.82 9.89
N VAL A 259 29.34 -22.62 8.99
CA VAL A 259 30.58 -21.83 9.32
C VAL A 259 30.46 -20.37 8.86
N GLU A 260 29.54 -20.09 7.94
CA GLU A 260 29.21 -18.75 7.42
C GLU A 260 27.83 -18.23 7.88
N PHE A 261 27.55 -18.30 9.18
CA PHE A 261 26.27 -17.86 9.75
C PHE A 261 25.93 -16.36 9.52
N SER A 262 26.85 -15.62 8.88
CA SER A 262 26.78 -14.19 8.58
C SER A 262 26.77 -13.82 7.08
N LYS A 263 27.04 -14.75 6.15
CA LYS A 263 27.21 -14.43 4.71
C LYS A 263 26.20 -15.06 3.74
N ALA A 264 25.52 -16.13 4.16
CA ALA A 264 24.67 -16.93 3.29
C ALA A 264 23.16 -16.70 3.53
N ILE A 265 22.58 -15.62 3.01
CA ILE A 265 21.12 -15.44 2.95
C ILE A 265 20.78 -14.64 1.69
N GLY A 266 20.99 -15.23 0.50
CA GLY A 266 20.39 -14.68 -0.73
C GLY A 266 18.88 -14.52 -0.55
N GLY A 267 18.27 -15.40 0.26
CA GLY A 267 16.83 -15.49 0.40
C GLY A 267 16.23 -15.89 -0.95
N ASN A 268 14.92 -15.87 -1.06
CA ASN A 268 14.25 -16.24 -2.31
C ASN A 268 14.21 -15.08 -3.33
N ARG A 269 15.12 -14.12 -3.20
CA ARG A 269 15.09 -12.81 -3.88
C ARG A 269 16.49 -12.39 -4.26
N ARG A 270 16.62 -11.62 -5.34
CA ARG A 270 17.90 -11.06 -5.79
C ARG A 270 18.52 -10.13 -4.74
N ARG A 271 19.78 -9.76 -4.97
CA ARG A 271 20.48 -8.74 -4.21
C ARG A 271 19.78 -7.39 -4.35
N GLU A 272 19.43 -6.79 -3.22
CA GLU A 272 18.61 -5.58 -3.17
C GLU A 272 19.06 -4.64 -2.07
N HIS A 273 18.97 -3.35 -2.36
CA HIS A 273 19.23 -2.25 -1.44
C HIS A 273 17.96 -1.42 -1.25
N PHE A 274 17.96 -0.52 -0.27
CA PHE A 274 16.82 0.37 0.02
C PHE A 274 17.23 1.84 0.03
N THR A 275 16.26 2.71 -0.24
CA THR A 275 16.40 4.17 -0.14
C THR A 275 15.80 4.64 1.17
N VAL A 276 16.49 5.52 1.90
CA VAL A 276 15.95 6.17 3.11
C VAL A 276 15.36 7.52 2.72
N ILE A 277 14.13 7.79 3.15
CA ILE A 277 13.46 9.09 3.00
C ILE A 277 13.24 9.69 4.38
N ILE A 278 13.77 10.90 4.58
CA ILE A 278 13.65 11.67 5.81
C ILE A 278 12.98 13.00 5.51
N THR A 279 11.88 13.31 6.18
CA THR A 279 11.31 14.67 6.14
C THR A 279 11.78 15.45 7.34
N THR A 280 12.22 16.69 7.12
CA THR A 280 12.63 17.59 8.21
C THR A 280 11.96 18.95 8.13
N TYR A 281 11.69 19.53 9.29
CA TYR A 281 11.21 20.89 9.46
C TYR A 281 11.82 21.51 10.72
N ASN A 282 12.63 22.56 10.56
CA ASN A 282 13.25 23.32 11.66
C ASN A 282 14.02 22.48 12.70
N ARG A 283 14.69 21.38 12.28
CA ARG A 283 15.36 20.41 13.17
C ARG A 283 16.74 19.97 12.66
N GLU A 284 17.49 20.91 12.09
CA GLU A 284 18.76 20.65 11.37
C GLU A 284 19.78 19.84 12.18
N GLN A 285 19.96 20.16 13.47
CA GLN A 285 20.91 19.42 14.32
C GLN A 285 20.47 17.98 14.58
N ILE A 286 19.15 17.76 14.76
CA ILE A 286 18.60 16.42 15.00
C ILE A 286 18.73 15.60 13.71
N LEU A 287 18.41 16.19 12.56
CA LEU A 287 18.64 15.58 11.26
C LEU A 287 20.12 15.18 11.06
N SER A 288 21.06 16.07 11.41
CA SER A 288 22.50 15.77 11.31
C SER A 288 22.87 14.53 12.12
N ASN A 289 22.40 14.44 13.38
CA ASN A 289 22.63 13.27 14.22
C ASN A 289 21.99 11.99 13.65
N THR A 290 20.79 12.10 13.05
CA THR A 290 20.11 10.98 12.39
C THR A 290 20.90 10.51 11.17
N LEU A 291 21.45 11.43 10.37
CA LEU A 291 22.31 11.09 9.23
C LEU A 291 23.61 10.41 9.66
N GLU A 292 24.25 10.85 10.75
CA GLU A 292 25.46 10.20 11.29
C GLU A 292 25.22 8.73 11.65
N ARG A 293 24.03 8.39 12.15
CA ARG A 293 23.67 7.00 12.49
C ARG A 293 23.54 6.09 11.27
N LEU A 294 23.31 6.65 10.09
CA LEU A 294 23.25 5.90 8.83
C LEU A 294 24.64 5.64 8.23
N ILE A 295 25.71 6.19 8.82
CA ILE A 295 27.08 6.03 8.31
C ILE A 295 27.47 4.55 8.32
N GLY A 296 27.66 4.02 7.11
CA GLY A 296 28.04 2.64 6.82
C GLY A 296 27.01 1.59 7.22
N LEU A 297 25.73 1.98 7.23
CA LEU A 297 24.59 1.06 7.21
C LEU A 297 24.65 0.17 5.96
N PRO A 298 24.66 -1.17 6.09
CA PRO A 298 24.63 -2.07 4.93
C PRO A 298 23.34 -1.96 4.12
N TYR A 299 23.38 -2.35 2.84
CA TYR A 299 22.24 -2.32 1.90
C TYR A 299 21.58 -0.96 1.69
N LEU A 300 22.16 0.12 2.21
CA LEU A 300 21.70 1.47 1.93
C LEU A 300 22.10 1.83 0.48
N ASN A 301 21.13 2.22 -0.35
CA ASN A 301 21.37 2.72 -1.70
C ASN A 301 21.65 4.23 -1.66
N LYS A 302 20.77 4.99 -1.00
CA LYS A 302 20.73 6.45 -1.03
C LYS A 302 19.91 6.98 0.14
N VAL A 303 20.18 8.22 0.54
CA VAL A 303 19.35 8.97 1.49
C VAL A 303 18.78 10.20 0.79
N ILE A 304 17.48 10.40 0.89
CA ILE A 304 16.76 11.56 0.37
C ILE A 304 16.17 12.31 1.56
N VAL A 305 16.64 13.55 1.75
CA VAL A 305 16.11 14.47 2.74
C VAL A 305 15.14 15.41 2.06
N ILE A 306 13.90 15.43 2.53
CA ILE A 306 12.84 16.32 2.07
C ILE A 306 12.79 17.51 3.01
N TRP A 307 13.14 18.66 2.45
CA TRP A 307 13.19 19.92 3.15
C TRP A 307 11.83 20.61 3.12
N ASN A 308 11.06 20.46 4.20
CA ASN A 308 9.73 21.05 4.28
C ASN A 308 9.73 22.53 4.67
N ASP A 309 10.84 23.03 5.22
CA ASP A 309 11.02 24.46 5.48
C ASP A 309 11.43 25.20 4.19
N PHE A 310 10.56 25.11 3.18
CA PHE A 310 10.85 25.51 1.79
C PHE A 310 11.21 26.99 1.60
N LYS A 311 10.91 27.83 2.60
CA LYS A 311 11.22 29.27 2.60
C LYS A 311 12.58 29.59 3.22
N ARG A 312 13.15 28.67 4.01
CA ARG A 312 14.39 28.87 4.75
C ARG A 312 15.51 28.06 4.13
N ILE A 313 16.66 28.71 3.95
CA ILE A 313 17.91 28.03 3.59
C ILE A 313 18.47 27.38 4.86
N PRO A 314 19.00 26.15 4.79
CA PRO A 314 19.66 25.50 5.93
C PRO A 314 20.69 26.41 6.59
N THR A 315 20.61 26.54 7.92
CA THR A 315 21.55 27.33 8.72
C THR A 315 22.82 26.57 9.10
N LEU A 316 22.75 25.24 9.13
CA LEU A 316 23.88 24.37 9.38
C LEU A 316 24.90 24.49 8.24
N SER A 317 26.17 24.68 8.60
CA SER A 317 27.24 24.93 7.64
C SER A 317 27.59 23.72 6.78
N ALA A 318 27.44 22.50 7.30
CA ALA A 318 27.76 21.26 6.60
C ALA A 318 27.01 20.05 7.20
N TRP A 319 26.85 19.00 6.38
CA TRP A 319 26.20 17.74 6.74
C TRP A 319 27.20 16.57 6.81
N PRO A 320 26.91 15.51 7.58
CA PRO A 320 27.80 14.36 7.66
C PRO A 320 27.88 13.64 6.31
N ARG A 321 29.11 13.34 5.88
CA ARG A 321 29.37 12.66 4.62
C ARG A 321 29.02 11.18 4.73
N LEU A 322 28.09 10.73 3.90
CA LEU A 322 27.73 9.32 3.78
C LEU A 322 28.56 8.65 2.68
N ARG A 323 28.67 7.32 2.74
CA ARG A 323 29.27 6.50 1.66
C ARG A 323 28.36 6.39 0.43
N VAL A 324 27.07 6.60 0.65
CA VAL A 324 26.02 6.59 -0.36
C VAL A 324 25.65 8.01 -0.76
N PRO A 325 25.00 8.24 -1.91
CA PRO A 325 24.50 9.56 -2.25
C PRO A 325 23.49 10.07 -1.20
N LEU A 326 23.62 11.34 -0.83
CA LEU A 326 22.70 12.07 0.04
C LEU A 326 22.13 13.23 -0.78
N LEU A 327 20.82 13.24 -0.98
CA LEU A 327 20.13 14.24 -1.78
C LEU A 327 19.22 15.09 -0.91
N PHE A 328 19.21 16.40 -1.11
CA PHE A 328 18.31 17.33 -0.44
C PHE A 328 17.30 17.88 -1.44
N ILE A 329 16.04 17.45 -1.32
CA ILE A 329 14.95 17.91 -2.16
C ILE A 329 14.21 19.02 -1.44
N ASN A 330 14.10 20.18 -2.08
CA ASN A 330 13.29 21.28 -1.57
C ASN A 330 11.81 21.02 -1.83
N GLY A 331 11.00 21.02 -0.76
CA GLY A 331 9.55 20.97 -0.88
C GLY A 331 9.00 22.21 -1.58
N THR A 332 7.82 22.09 -2.19
CA THR A 332 7.09 23.26 -2.74
C THR A 332 6.23 23.95 -1.68
N LYS A 333 5.84 23.20 -0.65
CA LYS A 333 5.09 23.65 0.51
C LYS A 333 5.46 22.80 1.73
N ASN A 334 5.20 23.31 2.94
CA ASN A 334 5.29 22.50 4.15
C ASN A 334 4.11 21.52 4.18
N SER A 335 4.38 20.26 3.81
CA SER A 335 3.37 19.21 3.70
C SER A 335 3.93 17.87 4.14
N LEU A 336 3.17 17.14 4.95
CA LEU A 336 3.52 15.78 5.33
C LEU A 336 3.37 14.80 4.15
N ASN A 337 2.62 15.15 3.10
CA ASN A 337 2.49 14.32 1.91
C ASN A 337 3.79 14.23 1.09
N ASN A 338 4.73 15.18 1.25
CA ASN A 338 5.94 15.25 0.42
C ASN A 338 6.79 13.95 0.49
N ARG A 339 6.83 13.27 1.64
CA ARG A 339 7.54 11.99 1.82
C ARG A 339 7.03 10.83 0.99
N PHE A 340 5.80 10.93 0.48
CA PHE A 340 5.20 9.87 -0.31
C PHE A 340 5.21 10.15 -1.81
N ILE A 341 5.80 11.26 -2.24
CA ILE A 341 5.99 11.56 -3.66
C ILE A 341 7.00 10.54 -4.24
N PRO A 342 6.66 9.85 -5.34
CA PRO A 342 7.58 8.92 -6.01
C PRO A 342 8.62 9.70 -6.83
N TYR A 343 9.58 10.34 -6.17
CA TYR A 343 10.66 11.09 -6.81
C TYR A 343 11.47 10.21 -7.77
N LYS A 344 11.88 10.75 -8.92
CA LYS A 344 12.65 10.01 -9.94
C LYS A 344 13.98 9.45 -9.42
N GLU A 345 14.54 10.12 -8.41
CA GLU A 345 15.78 9.74 -7.73
C GLU A 345 15.64 8.43 -6.95
N ILE A 346 14.41 7.93 -6.73
CA ILE A 346 14.17 6.64 -6.08
C ILE A 346 14.32 5.52 -7.11
N GLU A 347 15.38 4.73 -6.94
CA GLU A 347 15.81 3.66 -7.84
C GLU A 347 15.77 2.28 -7.17
N THR A 348 15.17 2.20 -5.99
CA THR A 348 14.99 0.96 -5.22
C THR A 348 13.51 0.67 -4.99
N GLU A 349 13.14 -0.61 -4.97
CA GLU A 349 11.78 -1.05 -4.61
C GLU A 349 11.45 -0.75 -3.15
N ALA A 350 12.44 -0.97 -2.27
CA ALA A 350 12.33 -0.78 -0.84
C ALA A 350 12.61 0.67 -0.44
N ILE A 351 11.71 1.23 0.36
CA ILE A 351 11.84 2.58 0.90
C ILE A 351 11.71 2.51 2.41
N LEU A 352 12.75 2.91 3.13
CA LEU A 352 12.66 3.18 4.56
C LEU A 352 12.23 4.63 4.76
N SER A 353 10.99 4.84 5.18
CA SER A 353 10.52 6.15 5.60
C SER A 353 10.81 6.32 7.08
N ILE A 354 11.51 7.40 7.43
CA ILE A 354 11.92 7.70 8.81
C ILE A 354 11.65 9.18 9.16
N ASP A 355 11.11 9.44 10.35
CA ASP A 355 11.00 10.81 10.88
C ASP A 355 12.37 11.30 11.38
N ASP A 356 12.61 12.61 11.34
CA ASP A 356 13.94 13.18 11.62
C ASP A 356 14.44 13.02 13.08
N ASP A 357 13.56 12.62 14.00
CA ASP A 357 13.80 12.56 15.44
C ASP A 357 13.86 11.14 16.05
N LEU A 358 13.88 10.10 15.22
CA LEU A 358 13.81 8.72 15.72
C LEU A 358 15.18 8.09 16.00
N ASP A 359 15.27 7.38 17.13
CA ASP A 359 16.43 6.56 17.50
C ASP A 359 16.23 5.09 17.09
N LEU A 360 16.54 4.80 15.83
CA LEU A 360 16.63 3.46 15.27
C LEU A 360 18.09 3.00 15.19
N LYS A 361 18.36 1.76 15.63
CA LYS A 361 19.67 1.14 15.51
C LYS A 361 19.82 0.44 14.15
N GLN A 362 21.06 0.30 13.68
CA GLN A 362 21.31 -0.29 12.37
C GLN A 362 20.82 -1.75 12.29
N TYR A 363 21.00 -2.55 13.34
CA TYR A 363 20.54 -3.93 13.38
C TYR A 363 19.02 -4.06 13.28
N GLU A 364 18.26 -3.11 13.86
CA GLU A 364 16.80 -3.06 13.78
C GLU A 364 16.34 -2.75 12.35
N ILE A 365 17.02 -1.79 11.69
CA ILE A 365 16.76 -1.44 10.29
C ILE A 365 17.02 -2.63 9.38
N ILE A 366 18.17 -3.32 9.53
CA ILE A 366 18.52 -4.47 8.69
C ILE A 366 17.58 -5.65 8.95
N PHE A 367 17.17 -5.89 10.19
CA PHE A 367 16.16 -6.91 10.49
C PHE A 367 14.83 -6.58 9.81
N ALA A 368 14.32 -5.35 9.96
CA ALA A 368 13.07 -4.94 9.34
C ALA A 368 13.12 -4.98 7.80
N PHE A 369 14.26 -4.63 7.20
CA PHE A 369 14.47 -4.76 5.75
C PHE A 369 14.36 -6.23 5.29
N ARG A 370 14.91 -7.17 6.05
CA ARG A 370 14.80 -8.62 5.74
C ARG A 370 13.36 -9.09 5.81
N VAL A 371 12.63 -8.71 6.85
CA VAL A 371 11.20 -9.02 6.98
C VAL A 371 10.40 -8.41 5.82
N TRP A 372 10.74 -7.18 5.40
CA TRP A 372 10.11 -6.54 4.26
C TRP A 372 10.38 -7.26 2.93
N ARG A 373 11.59 -7.78 2.70
CA ARG A 373 11.91 -8.53 1.46
C ARG A 373 11.01 -9.76 1.26
N GLU A 374 10.52 -10.34 2.36
CA GLU A 374 9.55 -11.45 2.36
C GLU A 374 8.09 -10.96 2.28
N GLN A 375 7.82 -9.70 2.65
CA GLN A 375 6.48 -9.14 2.87
C GLN A 375 6.30 -7.79 2.17
N ARG A 376 6.63 -7.73 0.87
CA ARG A 376 6.70 -6.49 0.05
C ARG A 376 5.37 -5.77 -0.11
N ASP A 377 4.27 -6.51 -0.08
CA ASP A 377 2.92 -6.00 -0.25
C ASP A 377 2.31 -5.47 1.06
N ARG A 378 3.15 -5.25 2.08
CA ARG A 378 2.73 -4.79 3.41
C ARG A 378 3.67 -3.72 3.94
N ILE A 379 3.13 -2.91 4.85
CA ILE A 379 3.94 -2.00 5.66
C ILE A 379 4.66 -2.84 6.72
N VAL A 380 5.99 -2.72 6.80
CA VAL A 380 6.81 -3.42 7.78
C VAL A 380 7.56 -2.40 8.61
N GLY A 381 7.36 -2.36 9.93
CA GLY A 381 7.99 -1.33 10.75
C GLY A 381 7.85 -1.56 12.24
N PHE A 382 8.03 -0.49 13.03
CA PHE A 382 8.21 -0.60 14.49
C PHE A 382 7.01 -0.08 15.30
N PRO A 383 6.58 1.20 15.16
CA PRO A 383 5.58 1.78 16.04
C PRO A 383 4.18 1.27 15.64
N ALA A 384 3.67 0.31 16.40
CA ALA A 384 2.37 -0.30 16.16
C ALA A 384 1.25 0.49 16.86
N ARG A 385 0.14 0.68 16.17
CA ARG A 385 -1.05 1.40 16.65
C ARG A 385 -2.31 0.65 16.24
N TYR A 386 -3.44 1.03 16.82
CA TYR A 386 -4.72 0.42 16.48
C TYR A 386 -5.84 1.45 16.49
N HIS A 387 -6.98 1.06 15.94
CA HIS A 387 -8.23 1.77 16.18
C HIS A 387 -9.08 0.95 17.16
N ALA A 388 -9.87 1.64 17.98
CA ALA A 388 -10.84 1.02 18.87
C ALA A 388 -12.21 1.68 18.69
N ARG A 389 -13.29 0.92 18.91
CA ARG A 389 -14.64 1.45 18.85
C ARG A 389 -15.05 1.99 20.21
N PHE A 390 -15.51 3.24 20.25
CA PHE A 390 -16.11 3.89 21.41
C PHE A 390 -17.51 4.38 21.02
N GLY A 391 -18.54 3.71 21.54
CA GLY A 391 -19.92 3.91 21.09
C GLY A 391 -20.07 3.57 19.61
N ASP A 392 -20.50 4.54 18.79
CA ASP A 392 -20.63 4.39 17.34
C ASP A 392 -19.45 4.94 16.54
N THR A 393 -18.42 5.43 17.24
CA THR A 393 -17.24 6.02 16.60
C THR A 393 -16.04 5.08 16.67
N ILE A 394 -15.23 5.09 15.61
CA ILE A 394 -13.96 4.38 15.56
C ILE A 394 -12.85 5.41 15.74
N ASN A 395 -12.08 5.26 16.82
CA ASN A 395 -11.06 6.23 17.22
C ASN A 395 -9.67 5.61 17.21
N TYR A 396 -8.67 6.46 17.04
CA TYR A 396 -7.27 6.07 17.09
C TYR A 396 -6.83 5.77 18.53
N ASP A 397 -6.01 4.75 18.72
CA ASP A 397 -5.44 4.42 20.03
C ASP A 397 -3.96 4.02 19.90
N SER A 398 -3.17 4.45 20.89
CA SER A 398 -1.73 4.25 20.95
C SER A 398 -1.27 3.38 22.12
N ASN A 399 -2.19 2.91 22.94
CA ASN A 399 -1.90 2.04 24.08
C ASN A 399 -1.26 0.71 23.65
N HIS A 400 -0.69 0.01 24.62
CA HIS A 400 -0.15 -1.33 24.40
C HIS A 400 -1.30 -2.35 24.44
N THR A 401 -1.40 -3.16 23.40
CA THR A 401 -2.45 -4.18 23.25
C THR A 401 -1.90 -5.43 22.58
N CYS A 402 -2.68 -6.51 22.62
CA CYS A 402 -2.33 -7.77 21.96
C CYS A 402 -2.59 -7.76 20.45
N GLN A 403 -3.16 -6.68 19.91
CA GLN A 403 -3.49 -6.56 18.50
C GLN A 403 -3.23 -5.15 17.98
N PHE A 404 -2.82 -5.04 16.72
CA PHE A 404 -2.59 -3.78 16.05
C PHE A 404 -3.17 -3.86 14.64
N ASN A 405 -3.44 -2.71 14.03
CA ASN A 405 -3.89 -2.66 12.63
C ASN A 405 -3.20 -1.55 11.83
N MET A 406 -2.27 -0.83 12.45
CA MET A 406 -1.50 0.22 11.82
C MET A 406 -0.03 0.17 12.26
N ILE A 407 0.88 0.52 11.36
CA ILE A 407 2.28 0.82 11.67
C ILE A 407 2.57 2.22 11.17
N LEU A 408 3.02 3.10 12.07
CA LEU A 408 3.30 4.48 11.70
C LEU A 408 4.47 4.52 10.74
N THR A 409 4.28 5.18 9.59
CA THR A 409 5.26 5.23 8.52
C THR A 409 6.52 5.98 8.92
N GLY A 410 6.48 6.75 10.01
CA GLY A 410 7.62 7.42 10.63
C GLY A 410 8.79 6.48 10.94
N ALA A 411 8.58 5.17 11.00
CA ALA A 411 9.66 4.20 10.98
C ALA A 411 9.16 2.90 10.33
N ALA A 412 9.10 2.88 9.01
CA ALA A 412 8.62 1.71 8.27
C ALA A 412 9.22 1.58 6.88
N PHE A 413 9.37 0.33 6.46
CA PHE A 413 9.61 -0.05 5.08
C PHE A 413 8.30 -0.10 4.30
N LEU A 414 8.33 0.50 3.12
CA LEU A 414 7.26 0.57 2.13
C LEU A 414 7.79 0.16 0.77
N HIS A 415 6.92 -0.40 -0.07
CA HIS A 415 7.20 -0.58 -1.49
C HIS A 415 6.90 0.72 -2.26
N ILE A 416 7.76 1.12 -3.21
CA ILE A 416 7.60 2.31 -4.06
C ILE A 416 6.24 2.40 -4.77
N PHE A 417 5.66 1.26 -5.14
CA PHE A 417 4.28 1.15 -5.66
C PHE A 417 3.25 1.87 -4.78
N TYR A 418 3.39 1.83 -3.45
CA TYR A 418 2.46 2.50 -2.55
C TYR A 418 2.64 4.02 -2.51
N LEU A 419 3.84 4.54 -2.80
CA LEU A 419 4.05 5.97 -2.98
C LEU A 419 3.36 6.49 -4.25
N GLN A 420 3.42 5.71 -5.33
CA GLN A 420 2.70 6.00 -6.57
C GLN A 420 1.18 5.95 -6.35
N ALA A 421 0.68 4.89 -5.71
CA ALA A 421 -0.73 4.76 -5.36
C ALA A 421 -1.21 5.90 -4.45
N TYR A 422 -0.41 6.30 -3.45
CA TYR A 422 -0.74 7.41 -2.57
C TYR A 422 -0.80 8.73 -3.33
N THR A 423 0.21 9.02 -4.14
CA THR A 423 0.32 10.33 -4.80
C THR A 423 -0.69 10.52 -5.92
N TYR A 424 -0.91 9.49 -6.74
CA TYR A 424 -1.67 9.62 -7.99
C TYR A 424 -3.07 9.00 -7.97
N HIS A 425 -3.36 8.11 -7.01
CA HIS A 425 -4.59 7.30 -7.04
C HIS A 425 -5.44 7.40 -5.78
N MET A 426 -4.84 7.68 -4.63
CA MET A 426 -5.60 7.97 -3.42
C MET A 426 -6.54 9.16 -3.69
N PRO A 427 -7.82 9.09 -3.25
CA PRO A 427 -8.75 10.20 -3.36
C PRO A 427 -8.11 11.50 -2.89
N GLN A 428 -8.07 12.51 -3.76
CA GLN A 428 -7.35 13.75 -3.51
C GLN A 428 -7.79 14.41 -2.19
N ILE A 429 -9.08 14.31 -1.86
CA ILE A 429 -9.65 14.82 -0.62
C ILE A 429 -8.96 14.28 0.66
N ILE A 430 -8.43 13.05 0.63
CA ILE A 430 -7.66 12.50 1.76
C ILE A 430 -6.35 13.26 1.91
N ARG A 431 -5.60 13.45 0.81
CA ARG A 431 -4.32 14.18 0.82
C ARG A 431 -4.50 15.65 1.17
N ASP A 432 -5.59 16.27 0.71
CA ASP A 432 -5.94 17.64 1.04
C ASP A 432 -6.23 17.79 2.54
N LYS A 433 -6.92 16.82 3.16
CA LYS A 433 -7.15 16.81 4.61
C LYS A 433 -5.88 16.56 5.42
N VAL A 434 -4.96 15.73 4.93
CA VAL A 434 -3.62 15.58 5.53
C VAL A 434 -2.86 16.91 5.54
N ASP A 435 -2.98 17.71 4.46
CA ASP A 435 -2.38 19.04 4.41
C ASP A 435 -3.09 20.04 5.35
N GLU A 436 -4.43 20.05 5.35
CA GLU A 436 -5.23 20.93 6.20
C GLU A 436 -4.96 20.72 7.68
N TRP A 437 -4.89 19.46 8.12
CA TRP A 437 -4.66 19.10 9.51
C TRP A 437 -3.17 18.94 9.86
N THR A 438 -2.29 18.93 8.86
CA THR A 438 -0.85 18.68 9.04
C THR A 438 -0.59 17.43 9.89
N ASN A 439 -1.36 16.36 9.65
CA ASN A 439 -1.34 15.11 10.43
C ASN A 439 -1.91 13.96 9.57
N CYS A 440 -1.79 12.73 10.08
CA CYS A 440 -2.47 11.53 9.57
C CYS A 440 -2.04 11.01 8.20
N GLU A 441 -0.89 11.45 7.66
CA GLU A 441 -0.33 10.91 6.42
C GLU A 441 0.03 9.42 6.57
N ASP A 442 0.51 9.06 7.77
CA ASP A 442 0.81 7.68 8.16
C ASP A 442 -0.46 6.81 8.21
N LEU A 443 -1.55 7.33 8.78
CA LEU A 443 -2.85 6.67 8.84
C LEU A 443 -3.41 6.49 7.43
N ALA A 444 -3.35 7.53 6.59
CA ALA A 444 -3.79 7.47 5.19
C ALA A 444 -3.02 6.38 4.41
N MET A 445 -1.71 6.27 4.61
CA MET A 445 -0.92 5.20 3.99
C MET A 445 -1.34 3.81 4.49
N ASN A 446 -1.61 3.63 5.79
CA ASN A 446 -2.11 2.34 6.31
C ASN A 446 -3.48 1.96 5.74
N PHE A 447 -4.39 2.93 5.60
CA PHE A 447 -5.68 2.74 4.96
C PHE A 447 -5.52 2.30 3.50
N LEU A 448 -4.66 2.98 2.75
CA LEU A 448 -4.38 2.66 1.35
C LEU A 448 -3.81 1.24 1.20
N VAL A 449 -2.73 0.92 1.95
CA VAL A 449 -2.09 -0.39 1.83
C VAL A 449 -3.04 -1.51 2.25
N SER A 450 -3.84 -1.32 3.31
CA SER A 450 -4.83 -2.32 3.75
C SER A 450 -6.01 -2.46 2.77
N HIS A 451 -6.42 -1.36 2.15
CA HIS A 451 -7.45 -1.35 1.10
C HIS A 451 -7.00 -2.15 -0.13
N LEU A 452 -5.75 -1.97 -0.56
CA LEU A 452 -5.20 -2.59 -1.75
C LEU A 452 -4.74 -4.04 -1.54
N SER A 453 -3.98 -4.30 -0.47
CA SER A 453 -3.41 -5.64 -0.21
C SER A 453 -4.40 -6.60 0.45
N ARG A 454 -5.42 -6.07 1.13
CA ARG A 454 -6.30 -6.83 2.06
C ARG A 454 -5.51 -7.63 3.10
N LYS A 455 -4.36 -7.10 3.53
CA LYS A 455 -3.53 -7.69 4.58
C LYS A 455 -3.19 -6.67 5.66
N PRO A 456 -3.07 -7.09 6.93
CA PRO A 456 -2.61 -6.21 8.00
C PRO A 456 -1.09 -5.96 7.91
N PRO A 457 -0.57 -4.87 8.49
CA PRO A 457 0.86 -4.57 8.51
C PRO A 457 1.65 -5.55 9.39
N ILE A 458 2.99 -5.56 9.27
CA ILE A 458 3.89 -6.45 10.02
C ILE A 458 4.76 -5.69 11.02
N LYS A 459 4.49 -5.93 12.30
CA LYS A 459 5.27 -5.36 13.39
C LYS A 459 6.60 -6.12 13.51
N THR A 460 7.68 -5.38 13.61
CA THR A 460 9.02 -5.89 13.90
C THR A 460 9.47 -5.40 15.27
N THR A 461 10.26 -6.22 15.97
CA THR A 461 10.84 -5.91 17.30
C THR A 461 9.81 -5.67 18.41
N SER A 462 10.25 -5.65 19.66
CA SER A 462 9.37 -5.35 20.80
C SER A 462 9.05 -3.86 20.98
N LYS A 463 9.72 -2.94 20.26
CA LYS A 463 9.50 -1.50 20.47
C LYS A 463 8.09 -1.09 20.04
N TRP A 464 7.31 -0.53 20.95
CA TRP A 464 5.96 -0.03 20.65
C TRP A 464 5.94 1.44 20.28
N THR A 465 6.89 2.20 20.82
CA THR A 465 7.07 3.63 20.56
C THR A 465 8.56 3.91 20.50
N LEU A 466 8.98 4.67 19.49
CA LEU A 466 10.34 5.18 19.36
C LEU A 466 10.36 6.56 19.99
N ARG A 467 11.21 6.75 21.00
CA ARG A 467 11.34 8.04 21.70
C ARG A 467 12.53 8.80 21.13
N CYS A 468 12.37 10.10 20.91
CA CYS A 468 13.48 11.00 20.66
C CYS A 468 14.16 11.34 22.00
N PRO A 469 15.42 10.93 22.25
CA PRO A 469 16.10 11.21 23.53
C PRO A 469 16.41 12.69 23.74
N THR A 470 16.52 13.47 22.66
CA THR A 470 17.04 14.85 22.66
C THR A 470 15.99 15.90 22.35
N CYS A 471 14.72 15.52 22.16
CA CYS A 471 13.67 16.45 21.78
C CYS A 471 13.02 17.08 23.02
N LYS A 472 12.91 18.41 23.05
CA LYS A 472 12.23 19.15 24.12
C LYS A 472 10.69 19.07 24.02
N GLU A 473 10.16 18.99 22.79
CA GLU A 473 8.73 18.90 22.49
C GLU A 473 8.49 17.94 21.32
N SER A 474 7.42 17.12 21.40
CA SER A 474 6.97 16.26 20.30
C SER A 474 5.52 16.61 19.93
N LEU A 475 5.17 16.49 18.64
CA LEU A 475 3.79 16.71 18.16
C LEU A 475 2.78 15.82 18.91
N SER A 476 3.20 14.64 19.33
CA SER A 476 2.38 13.68 20.09
C SER A 476 2.11 14.05 21.54
N ASN A 477 2.77 15.08 22.09
CA ASN A 477 2.56 15.52 23.48
C ASN A 477 1.33 16.44 23.63
N ASN A 478 0.73 16.86 22.53
CA ASN A 478 -0.43 17.76 22.54
C ASN A 478 -1.74 16.94 22.59
N LEU A 479 -2.68 17.28 23.48
CA LEU A 479 -3.99 16.60 23.57
C LEU A 479 -4.75 16.67 22.24
N TYR A 480 -4.61 17.77 21.49
CA TYR A 480 -5.22 17.93 20.16
C TYR A 480 -4.75 16.90 19.13
N TYR A 481 -3.56 16.32 19.31
CA TYR A 481 -2.98 15.34 18.38
C TYR A 481 -3.83 14.05 18.27
N PHE A 482 -4.39 13.59 19.40
CA PHE A 482 -5.23 12.39 19.41
C PHE A 482 -6.60 12.67 18.78
N ASP A 483 -7.20 13.82 19.11
CA ASP A 483 -8.49 14.24 18.55
C ASP A 483 -8.45 14.38 17.03
N GLU A 484 -7.37 14.93 16.48
CA GLU A 484 -7.16 15.00 15.03
C GLU A 484 -7.09 13.60 14.41
N ARG A 485 -6.33 12.68 15.01
CA ARG A 485 -6.22 11.30 14.51
C ARG A 485 -7.55 10.55 14.58
N HIS A 486 -8.37 10.81 15.60
CA HIS A 486 -9.74 10.27 15.66
C HIS A 486 -10.56 10.77 14.46
N LYS A 487 -10.54 12.08 14.19
CA LYS A 487 -11.22 12.70 13.05
C LYS A 487 -10.72 12.13 11.72
N CYS A 488 -9.42 11.90 11.57
CA CYS A 488 -8.83 11.31 10.38
C CYS A 488 -9.39 9.92 10.09
N ILE A 489 -9.36 9.01 11.08
CA ILE A 489 -9.89 7.64 10.90
C ILE A 489 -11.36 7.69 10.50
N GLN A 490 -12.17 8.47 11.20
CA GLN A 490 -13.60 8.59 10.90
C GLN A 490 -13.84 9.16 9.50
N PHE A 491 -13.05 10.16 9.09
CA PHE A 491 -13.13 10.77 7.77
C PHE A 491 -12.72 9.78 6.67
N PHE A 492 -11.60 9.06 6.83
CA PHE A 492 -11.13 8.09 5.86
C PHE A 492 -12.12 6.94 5.67
N ILE A 493 -12.72 6.44 6.75
CA ILE A 493 -13.78 5.42 6.67
C ILE A 493 -14.96 5.91 5.82
N LYS A 494 -15.37 7.18 5.97
CA LYS A 494 -16.44 7.77 5.15
C LYS A 494 -16.05 7.85 3.67
N VAL A 495 -14.83 8.28 3.37
CA VAL A 495 -14.34 8.40 1.98
C VAL A 495 -14.25 7.02 1.31
N TYR A 496 -13.68 6.02 2.00
CA TYR A 496 -13.60 4.65 1.47
C TYR A 496 -14.96 3.92 1.48
N GLY A 497 -15.94 4.38 2.25
CA GLY A 497 -17.24 3.72 2.43
C GLY A 497 -17.22 2.50 3.35
N TYR A 498 -16.05 2.12 3.88
CA TYR A 498 -15.85 1.04 4.84
C TYR A 498 -14.52 1.24 5.59
N ASN A 499 -14.24 0.44 6.62
CA ASN A 499 -12.95 0.44 7.30
C ASN A 499 -12.00 -0.60 6.67
N PRO A 500 -10.94 -0.18 5.94
CA PRO A 500 -10.03 -1.11 5.28
C PRO A 500 -9.03 -1.77 6.22
N LEU A 501 -8.79 -1.20 7.40
CA LEU A 501 -7.77 -1.67 8.33
C LEU A 501 -8.09 -3.05 8.87
N LEU A 502 -7.08 -3.92 8.91
CA LEU A 502 -7.20 -5.29 9.40
C LEU A 502 -6.32 -5.48 10.64
N PHE A 503 -6.86 -6.16 11.64
CA PHE A 503 -6.12 -6.49 12.85
C PHE A 503 -5.10 -7.61 12.59
N SER A 504 -3.99 -7.53 13.34
CA SER A 504 -2.96 -8.55 13.44
C SER A 504 -2.50 -8.64 14.89
N GLN A 505 -2.17 -9.87 15.29
CA GLN A 505 -1.49 -10.16 16.56
C GLN A 505 -0.05 -10.63 16.30
N PHE A 506 0.39 -10.59 15.04
CA PHE A 506 1.67 -11.13 14.59
C PHE A 506 2.81 -10.12 14.75
N ARG A 507 3.89 -10.55 15.41
CA ARG A 507 5.15 -9.83 15.49
C ARG A 507 6.27 -10.69 14.92
N ALA A 508 7.05 -10.13 14.02
CA ALA A 508 8.26 -10.77 13.50
C ALA A 508 9.45 -10.51 14.44
N ASP A 509 10.12 -11.59 14.84
CA ASP A 509 11.41 -11.60 15.53
C ASP A 509 12.37 -12.53 14.77
N SER A 510 13.68 -12.35 14.91
CA SER A 510 14.64 -13.28 14.31
C SER A 510 14.47 -14.69 14.91
N VAL A 511 14.59 -15.74 14.09
CA VAL A 511 14.36 -17.13 14.49
C VAL A 511 15.18 -17.54 15.73
N LEU A 512 16.43 -17.09 15.83
CA LEU A 512 17.31 -17.40 16.98
C LEU A 512 17.29 -16.31 18.08
N PHE A 513 16.39 -15.33 17.96
CA PHE A 513 16.23 -14.30 18.97
C PHE A 513 15.81 -14.94 20.30
N LYS A 514 16.44 -14.52 21.41
CA LYS A 514 16.25 -15.09 22.76
C LYS A 514 16.43 -16.62 22.89
N THR A 515 16.90 -17.30 21.84
CA THR A 515 17.23 -18.73 21.87
C THR A 515 18.65 -18.92 22.40
N ARG A 516 18.86 -19.90 23.29
CA ARG A 516 20.22 -20.28 23.73
C ARG A 516 20.85 -21.12 22.63
N VAL A 517 22.02 -20.70 22.13
CA VAL A 517 22.80 -21.44 21.13
C VAL A 517 24.13 -21.88 21.75
N PRO A 518 24.72 -23.02 21.33
CA PRO A 518 26.03 -23.46 21.81
C PRO A 518 27.11 -22.40 21.57
N SER A 519 28.21 -22.44 22.34
CA SER A 519 29.29 -21.43 22.29
C SER A 519 30.01 -21.33 20.94
N ASN A 520 29.98 -22.38 20.13
CA ASN A 520 30.54 -22.41 18.78
C ASN A 520 29.56 -21.91 17.69
N HIS A 521 28.34 -21.49 18.05
CA HIS A 521 27.34 -20.96 17.13
C HIS A 521 27.14 -19.46 17.33
N GLN A 522 26.92 -18.74 16.23
CA GLN A 522 26.57 -17.32 16.23
C GLN A 522 25.10 -17.14 15.85
N LYS A 523 24.43 -16.12 16.40
CA LYS A 523 23.09 -15.73 15.96
C LYS A 523 23.17 -14.78 14.76
N CYS A 524 22.15 -14.79 13.90
CA CYS A 524 22.02 -13.80 12.83
C CYS A 524 21.83 -12.36 13.35
N PHE A 525 21.12 -12.25 14.48
CA PHE A 525 20.90 -11.01 15.23
C PHE A 525 21.06 -11.33 16.72
N ARG A 526 22.05 -10.72 17.36
CA ARG A 526 22.26 -10.80 18.81
C ARG A 526 21.23 -9.95 19.55
N TYR A 527 20.86 -8.83 18.94
CA TYR A 527 19.90 -7.86 19.44
C TYR A 527 18.78 -7.67 18.41
N VAL A 528 17.53 -7.55 18.88
CA VAL A 528 16.35 -7.21 18.07
C VAL A 528 15.50 -6.23 18.87
#